data_AF-A0A3C0UAM0-F1
#
_entry.id   AF-A0A3C0UAM0-F1
#
_cell.length_a   1.000
_cell.length_b   1.000
_cell.length_c   1.000
_cell.angle_alpha   90.00
_cell.angle_beta   90.00
_cell.angle_gamma   90.00
#
_symmetry.space_group_name_H-M   'P 1'
#
loop_
_entity.id
_entity.type
_entity.pdbx_description
1 polymer ?
#
loop_
_entity_poly.entity_id
_entity_poly.type
_entity_poly.pdbx_seq_one_letter_code
_entity_poly.pdbx_strand_id
1 'polypeptide(L)'
;MASIPRKHSTSSVKDRLTTLLAVLLVVCGATVFAYPTVSNLLASRKQTEVVESYRNSVTKTDKAKLRAEWGAAKTYNENLNGDPLHDPFVSGSGYVLP
;
A
#
# COMPACT_ATOMS: atom_id res chain seq x y z
N MET A 1 51.57 -47.44 15.76
CA MET A 1 50.90 -46.37 14.97
C MET A 1 49.40 -46.56 15.15
N ALA A 2 48.80 -45.89 16.15
CA ALA A 2 47.40 -46.13 16.54
C ALA A 2 46.47 -45.36 15.60
N SER A 3 45.59 -46.07 14.90
CA SER A 3 44.55 -45.50 14.04
C SER A 3 43.41 -44.95 14.89
N ILE A 4 43.16 -43.64 14.79
CA ILE A 4 42.04 -42.97 15.46
C ILE A 4 40.75 -43.34 14.70
N PRO A 5 39.72 -43.90 15.36
CA PRO A 5 38.46 -44.18 14.68
C PRO A 5 37.71 -42.87 14.39
N ARG A 6 37.42 -42.61 13.11
CA ARG A 6 36.52 -41.53 12.70
C ARG A 6 35.09 -41.91 13.04
N LYS A 7 34.48 -41.19 13.98
CA LYS A 7 33.04 -41.28 14.28
C LYS A 7 32.25 -40.78 13.08
N HIS A 8 31.66 -41.69 12.31
CA HIS A 8 30.70 -41.32 11.26
C HIS A 8 29.38 -40.94 11.95
N SER A 9 29.04 -39.66 11.90
CA SER A 9 27.79 -39.12 12.44
C SER A 9 26.64 -39.45 11.48
N THR A 10 25.85 -40.48 11.77
CA THR A 10 24.62 -40.80 11.05
C THR A 10 23.50 -39.87 11.55
N SER A 11 23.10 -38.88 10.75
CA SER A 11 22.04 -37.94 11.14
C SER A 11 20.72 -38.68 11.33
N SER A 12 20.12 -38.60 12.52
CA SER A 12 18.83 -39.24 12.82
C SER A 12 17.66 -38.50 12.16
N VAL A 13 16.52 -39.18 11.97
CA VAL A 13 15.28 -38.57 11.46
C VAL A 13 14.85 -37.38 12.33
N LYS A 14 15.11 -37.42 13.64
CA LYS A 14 14.86 -36.30 14.55
C LYS A 14 15.73 -35.08 14.20
N ASP A 15 17.00 -35.27 13.88
CA ASP A 15 17.91 -34.18 13.49
C ASP A 15 17.47 -33.54 12.16
N ARG A 16 16.98 -34.36 11.23
CA ARG A 16 16.40 -33.92 9.96
C ARG A 16 15.14 -33.08 10.18
N LEU A 17 14.25 -33.52 11.06
CA LEU A 17 13.02 -32.78 11.41
C LEU A 17 13.34 -31.46 12.10
N THR A 18 14.31 -31.46 13.02
CA THR A 18 14.73 -30.25 13.74
C THR A 18 15.37 -29.24 12.77
N THR A 19 16.18 -29.72 11.82
CA THR A 19 16.76 -28.88 10.76
C THR A 19 15.66 -28.31 9.86
N LEU A 20 14.67 -29.11 9.47
CA LEU A 20 13.53 -28.65 8.67
C LEU A 20 12.75 -27.54 9.39
N LEU A 21 12.48 -27.73 10.68
CA LEU A 21 11.77 -26.75 11.50
C LEU A 21 12.57 -25.44 11.65
N ALA A 22 13.89 -25.54 11.85
CA ALA A 22 14.78 -24.38 11.90
C ALA A 22 14.79 -23.61 10.58
N VAL A 23 14.87 -24.31 9.43
CA VAL A 23 14.78 -23.68 8.10
C VAL A 23 13.43 -23.00 7.91
N LEU A 24 12.32 -23.63 8.30
CA LEU A 24 11.00 -23.02 8.21
C LEU A 24 10.89 -21.74 9.03
N LEU A 25 11.41 -21.73 10.26
CA LEU A 25 11.45 -20.52 11.10
C LEU A 25 12.24 -19.38 10.45
N VAL A 26 13.39 -19.69 9.85
CA VAL A 26 14.21 -18.70 9.13
C VAL A 26 13.47 -18.16 7.91
N VAL A 27 12.82 -19.02 7.12
CA VAL A 27 12.04 -18.60 5.95
C VAL A 27 10.83 -17.75 6.36
N CYS A 28 10.12 -18.13 7.43
CA CYS A 28 9.02 -17.34 7.97
C CYS A 28 9.50 -15.95 8.40
N GLY A 29 10.61 -15.86 9.14
CA GLY A 29 11.20 -14.58 9.54
C GLY A 29 11.60 -13.72 8.34
N ALA A 30 12.26 -14.31 7.33
CA ALA A 30 12.63 -13.62 6.10
C ALA A 30 11.41 -13.12 5.32
N THR A 31 10.31 -13.89 5.31
CA THR A 31 9.05 -13.51 4.64
C THR A 31 8.39 -12.32 5.33
N VAL A 32 8.34 -12.31 6.67
CA VAL A 32 7.83 -11.16 7.44
C VAL A 32 8.67 -9.92 7.20
N PHE A 33 10.00 -10.07 7.11
CA PHE A 33 10.90 -8.95 6.82
C PHE A 33 10.78 -8.44 5.37
N ALA A 34 10.51 -9.32 4.42
CA ALA A 34 10.29 -8.95 3.02
C ALA A 34 8.89 -8.36 2.75
N TYR A 35 7.91 -8.63 3.63
CA TYR A 35 6.52 -8.20 3.45
C TYR A 35 6.36 -6.69 3.24
N PRO A 36 6.97 -5.79 4.03
CA PRO A 36 6.88 -4.35 3.81
C PRO A 36 7.29 -3.93 2.39
N THR A 37 8.36 -4.51 1.86
CA THR A 37 8.90 -4.17 0.53
C THR A 37 7.96 -4.59 -0.58
N VAL A 38 7.46 -5.84 -0.54
CA VAL A 38 6.53 -6.35 -1.55
C VAL A 38 5.17 -5.64 -1.46
N SER A 39 4.67 -5.43 -0.24
CA SER A 39 3.43 -4.71 0.00
C SER A 39 3.51 -3.27 -0.52
N ASN A 40 4.59 -2.56 -0.20
CA ASN A 40 4.79 -1.19 -0.65
C ASN A 40 4.97 -1.09 -2.18
N LEU A 41 5.62 -2.07 -2.81
CA LEU A 41 5.73 -2.13 -4.27
C LEU A 41 4.36 -2.26 -4.95
N LEU A 42 3.49 -3.14 -4.43
CA LEU A 42 2.14 -3.33 -4.95
C LEU A 42 1.24 -2.10 -4.66
N ALA A 43 1.36 -1.52 -3.47
CA ALA A 43 0.62 -0.32 -3.10
C ALA A 43 1.04 0.90 -3.94
N SER A 44 2.34 1.07 -4.17
CA SER A 44 2.89 2.15 -4.99
C SER A 44 2.39 2.10 -6.42
N ARG A 45 2.21 0.91 -7.01
CA ARG A 45 1.64 0.76 -8.36
C ARG A 45 0.20 1.29 -8.43
N LYS A 46 -0.63 0.92 -7.45
CA LYS A 46 -2.03 1.38 -7.39
C LYS A 46 -2.14 2.88 -7.11
N GLN A 47 -1.29 3.43 -6.25
CA GLN A 47 -1.31 4.87 -5.96
C GLN A 47 -0.76 5.72 -7.10
N THR A 48 0.30 5.25 -7.78
CA THR A 48 0.87 5.93 -8.95
C THR A 48 -0.15 5.99 -10.09
N GLU A 49 -0.90 4.91 -10.31
CA GLU A 49 -1.93 4.84 -11.35
C GLU A 49 -3.02 5.91 -11.20
N VAL A 50 -3.48 6.20 -9.97
CA VAL A 50 -4.52 7.22 -9.74
C VAL A 50 -4.01 8.63 -10.04
N VAL A 51 -2.80 8.96 -9.58
CA VAL A 51 -2.21 10.29 -9.82
C VAL A 51 -1.88 10.49 -11.30
N GLU A 52 -1.34 9.45 -11.94
CA GLU A 52 -0.96 9.48 -13.35
C GLU A 52 -2.19 9.51 -14.26
N SER A 53 -3.23 8.74 -13.97
CA SER A 53 -4.50 8.77 -14.71
C SER A 53 -5.22 10.11 -14.58
N TYR A 54 -5.23 10.74 -13.39
CA TYR A 54 -5.75 12.08 -13.21
C TYR A 54 -4.97 13.11 -14.04
N ARG A 55 -3.63 13.11 -13.95
CA ARG A 55 -2.77 13.99 -14.76
C ARG A 55 -3.02 13.84 -16.25
N ASN A 56 -3.11 12.60 -16.71
CA ASN A 56 -3.38 12.30 -18.12
C ASN A 56 -4.77 12.76 -18.55
N SER A 57 -5.78 12.59 -17.69
CA SER A 57 -7.15 13.02 -17.98
C SER A 57 -7.27 14.54 -18.06
N VAL A 58 -6.68 15.28 -17.12
CA VAL A 58 -6.65 16.76 -17.14
C VAL A 58 -5.88 17.27 -18.36
N THR A 59 -4.75 16.64 -18.70
CA THR A 59 -3.93 17.05 -19.86
C THR A 59 -4.66 16.80 -21.20
N LYS A 60 -5.45 15.73 -21.28
CA LYS A 60 -6.27 15.40 -22.47
C LYS A 60 -7.60 16.16 -22.52
N THR A 61 -8.01 16.80 -21.43
CA THR A 61 -9.25 17.58 -21.40
C THR A 61 -9.07 18.90 -22.13
N ASP A 62 -10.09 19.31 -22.88
CA ASP A 62 -10.10 20.62 -23.55
C ASP A 62 -9.94 21.75 -22.52
N LYS A 63 -8.95 22.61 -22.75
CA LYS A 63 -8.64 23.78 -21.92
C LYS A 63 -9.83 24.74 -21.81
N ALA A 64 -10.67 24.84 -22.83
CA ALA A 64 -11.88 25.67 -22.79
C ALA A 64 -12.91 25.11 -21.79
N LYS A 65 -13.14 23.80 -21.83
CA LYS A 65 -14.01 23.11 -20.87
C LYS A 65 -13.48 23.23 -19.44
N LEU A 66 -12.18 23.01 -19.24
CA LEU A 66 -11.55 23.14 -17.93
C LEU A 66 -11.72 24.55 -17.32
N ARG A 67 -11.60 25.61 -18.14
CA ARG A 67 -11.84 26.99 -17.71
C ARG A 67 -13.30 27.25 -17.35
N ALA A 68 -14.25 26.68 -18.08
CA ALA A 68 -15.67 26.82 -17.78
C ALA A 68 -16.02 26.18 -16.43
N GLU A 69 -15.57 24.95 -16.20
CA GLU A 69 -15.75 24.25 -14.92
C GLU A 69 -15.05 24.99 -13.76
N TRP A 70 -13.86 25.54 -14.00
CA TRP A 70 -13.17 26.38 -13.00
C TRP A 70 -13.96 27.64 -12.65
N GLY A 71 -14.56 28.30 -13.64
CA GLY A 71 -15.44 29.45 -13.42
C GLY A 71 -16.67 29.08 -12.59
N ALA A 72 -17.32 27.95 -12.90
CA ALA A 72 -18.46 27.44 -12.13
C ALA A 72 -18.08 27.15 -10.67
N ALA A 73 -16.91 26.54 -10.44
CA ALA A 73 -16.39 26.29 -9.09
C ALA A 73 -16.14 27.59 -8.30
N LYS A 74 -15.60 28.63 -8.96
CA LYS A 74 -15.40 29.95 -8.32
C LYS A 74 -16.73 30.58 -7.92
N THR A 75 -17.72 30.58 -8.84
CA THR A 75 -19.06 31.08 -8.56
C THR A 75 -19.73 30.32 -7.42
N TYR A 76 -19.60 28.99 -7.38
CA TYR A 76 -20.12 28.17 -6.27
C TYR A 76 -19.50 28.57 -4.92
N ASN A 77 -18.17 28.71 -4.84
CA ASN A 77 -17.49 29.12 -3.62
C ASN A 77 -17.87 30.54 -3.17
N GLU A 78 -18.08 31.46 -4.12
CA GLU A 78 -18.53 32.83 -3.82
C GLU A 78 -19.97 32.85 -3.29
N ASN A 79 -20.84 31.96 -3.78
CA ASN A 79 -22.22 31.84 -3.32
C ASN A 79 -22.37 31.14 -1.96
N LEU A 80 -21.37 30.34 -1.55
CA LEU A 80 -21.30 29.68 -0.23
C LEU A 80 -20.85 30.61 0.90
N ASN A 81 -20.48 31.86 0.60
CA ASN A 81 -19.87 32.75 1.56
C ASN A 81 -20.86 33.11 2.68
N GLY A 82 -20.62 32.59 3.90
CA GLY A 82 -21.46 32.80 5.08
C GLY A 82 -22.14 31.53 5.61
N ASP A 83 -22.04 30.39 4.92
CA ASP A 83 -22.53 29.10 5.42
C ASP A 83 -21.48 28.45 6.34
N PRO A 84 -21.77 28.19 7.62
CA PRO A 84 -20.79 27.63 8.55
C PRO A 84 -20.32 26.23 8.12
N LEU A 85 -19.00 26.00 8.18
CA LEU A 85 -18.42 24.68 7.96
C LEU A 85 -19.00 23.67 8.96
N HIS A 86 -19.63 22.64 8.42
CA HIS A 86 -20.23 21.58 9.21
C HIS A 86 -19.22 20.46 9.51
N ASP A 87 -19.31 19.88 10.71
CA ASP A 87 -18.41 18.80 11.14
C ASP A 87 -18.71 17.51 10.33
N PRO A 88 -17.74 16.97 9.56
CA PRO A 88 -17.96 15.82 8.68
C PRO A 88 -18.17 14.49 9.43
N PHE A 89 -17.98 14.45 10.74
CA PHE A 89 -18.12 13.23 11.55
C PHE A 89 -19.38 13.21 12.42
N VAL A 90 -20.21 14.25 12.34
CA VAL A 90 -21.50 14.32 13.04
C VAL A 90 -22.63 14.06 12.05
N SER A 91 -23.37 12.98 12.26
CA SER A 91 -24.51 12.61 11.41
C SER A 91 -25.54 13.73 11.32
N GLY A 92 -25.87 14.15 10.09
CA GLY A 92 -26.89 15.18 9.84
C GLY A 92 -26.39 16.63 9.91
N SER A 93 -25.07 16.85 10.01
CA SER A 93 -24.47 18.18 9.99
C SER A 93 -24.47 18.83 8.59
N GLY A 94 -24.56 18.05 7.49
CA GLY A 94 -24.38 18.54 6.10
C GLY A 94 -22.89 18.71 5.73
N TYR A 95 -22.41 18.94 4.50
CA TYR A 95 -22.85 18.59 3.15
C TYR A 95 -22.26 17.22 2.79
N VAL A 96 -23.10 16.21 2.55
CA VAL A 96 -22.68 15.01 1.80
C VAL A 96 -22.92 15.35 0.33
N LEU A 97 -21.86 15.48 -0.46
CA LEU A 97 -21.99 15.63 -1.91
C LEU A 97 -22.80 14.42 -2.45
N PRO A 98 -23.91 14.62 -3.18
CA PRO A 98 -24.60 13.50 -3.85
C PRO A 98 -23.73 12.85 -4.93
#